data_AF-A0A2V8S608-F1
#
_entry.id   AF-A0A2V8S608-F1
#
_cell.length_a   1.000
_cell.length_b   1.000
_cell.length_c   1.000
_cell.angle_alpha   90.00
_cell.angle_beta   90.00
_cell.angle_gamma   90.00
#
_symmetry.space_group_name_H-M   'P 1'
#
loop_
_entity.id
_entity.type
_entity.pdbx_description
1 polymer ?
#
loop_
_entity_poly.entity_id
_entity_poly.type
_entity_poly.pdbx_seq_one_letter_code
_entity_poly.pdbx_strand_id
1 'polypeptide(L)'
;MSDYLWDKSGEADEEVERLEELLGPLRYQPRPLQLPESFSAQPARSKFRPQRPFKWQRLALAASLLLMLLAGAWLIRWQHSNELRREAAHDHVAPVTHEQPRRDETANTSTNDKPAPQPVVTPAGVLPVDYRRARRASVHHDLSAPRRSSPVPQQASPREVQVANANAPQELTPEQREATEKLLLALRIASAKLNYAERQVQEMSAARKPDIR
;
A
#
# COMPACT_ATOMS: atom_id res chain seq x y z
N MET A 1 -20.77 -19.32 10.04
CA MET A 1 -22.15 -18.85 10.30
C MET A 1 -22.45 -17.61 9.45
N SER A 2 -22.19 -17.71 8.13
CA SER A 2 -22.49 -16.66 7.13
C SER A 2 -22.17 -17.11 5.70
N ASP A 3 -22.16 -18.43 5.41
CA ASP A 3 -21.75 -18.96 4.10
C ASP A 3 -22.83 -18.75 3.02
N TYR A 4 -24.09 -18.60 3.45
CA TYR A 4 -25.23 -18.31 2.57
C TYR A 4 -25.12 -16.96 1.85
N LEU A 5 -24.53 -15.93 2.49
CA LEU A 5 -24.51 -14.57 1.96
C LEU A 5 -23.55 -14.35 0.78
N TRP A 6 -22.55 -15.22 0.61
CA TRP A 6 -21.54 -15.06 -0.44
C TRP A 6 -21.76 -16.01 -1.61
N ASP A 7 -22.07 -17.28 -1.33
CA ASP A 7 -22.16 -18.32 -2.37
C ASP A 7 -23.53 -19.03 -2.40
N LYS A 8 -24.49 -18.63 -1.55
CA LYS A 8 -25.77 -19.34 -1.33
C LYS A 8 -25.61 -20.81 -0.95
N SER A 9 -24.45 -21.20 -0.44
CA SER A 9 -24.17 -22.57 0.00
C SER A 9 -24.47 -22.67 1.51
N GLY A 10 -25.58 -23.33 1.83
CA GLY A 10 -26.05 -23.52 3.21
C GLY A 10 -27.57 -23.63 3.28
N GLU A 11 -28.09 -24.05 4.44
CA GLU A 11 -29.52 -23.95 4.73
C GLU A 11 -29.90 -22.46 4.76
N ALA A 12 -30.90 -22.10 3.94
CA ALA A 12 -31.42 -20.74 3.91
C ALA A 12 -32.27 -20.52 5.17
N ASP A 13 -32.02 -19.44 5.89
CA ASP A 13 -32.93 -19.02 6.96
C ASP A 13 -34.30 -18.70 6.33
N GLU A 14 -35.39 -19.22 6.92
CA GLU A 14 -36.75 -19.09 6.38
C GLU A 14 -37.16 -17.62 6.13
N GLU A 15 -36.64 -16.70 6.95
CA GLU A 15 -36.87 -15.25 6.80
C GLU A 15 -36.17 -14.69 5.56
N VAL A 16 -34.95 -15.17 5.26
CA VAL A 16 -34.19 -14.75 4.08
C VAL A 16 -34.87 -15.25 2.82
N GLU A 17 -35.38 -16.48 2.81
CA GLU A 17 -36.13 -17.04 1.68
C GLU A 17 -37.39 -16.21 1.36
N ARG A 18 -38.17 -15.84 2.38
CA ARG A 18 -39.35 -14.96 2.20
C ARG A 18 -38.98 -13.59 1.64
N LEU A 19 -37.85 -13.02 2.08
CA LEU A 19 -37.37 -11.74 1.56
C LEU A 19 -36.87 -11.85 0.12
N GLU A 20 -36.18 -12.94 -0.23
CA GLU A 20 -35.76 -13.19 -1.62
C GLU A 20 -36.96 -13.37 -2.55
N GLU A 21 -38.02 -14.03 -2.09
CA GLU A 21 -39.25 -14.20 -2.86
C GLU A 21 -39.98 -12.86 -3.08
N LEU A 22 -40.12 -12.05 -2.02
CA LEU A 22 -40.76 -10.73 -2.10
C LEU A 22 -39.98 -9.73 -2.95
N LEU A 23 -38.64 -9.75 -2.89
CA LEU A 23 -37.77 -8.83 -3.62
C LEU A 23 -37.36 -9.37 -5.00
N GLY A 24 -37.61 -10.65 -5.29
CA GLY A 24 -37.31 -11.31 -6.56
C GLY A 24 -37.81 -10.54 -7.79
N PRO A 25 -39.08 -10.09 -7.82
CA PRO A 25 -39.63 -9.31 -8.94
C PRO A 25 -39.00 -7.93 -9.13
N LEU A 26 -38.40 -7.36 -8.07
CA LEU A 26 -37.72 -6.06 -8.12
C LEU A 26 -36.25 -6.18 -8.54
N ARG A 27 -35.75 -7.39 -8.80
CA ARG A 27 -34.37 -7.58 -9.28
C ARG A 27 -34.19 -6.91 -10.63
N TYR A 28 -33.07 -6.18 -10.76
CA TYR A 28 -32.70 -5.50 -12.00
C TYR A 28 -32.58 -6.51 -13.15
N GLN A 29 -33.48 -6.40 -14.13
CA GLN A 29 -33.31 -7.09 -15.40
C GLN A 29 -32.25 -6.34 -16.20
N PRO A 30 -31.19 -7.02 -16.70
CA PRO A 30 -30.19 -6.39 -17.55
C PRO A 30 -30.84 -5.95 -18.86
N ARG A 31 -31.39 -4.74 -18.88
CA ARG A 31 -31.84 -4.09 -20.10
C ARG A 31 -30.60 -3.55 -20.81
N PRO A 32 -30.44 -3.80 -22.12
CA PRO A 32 -29.37 -3.17 -22.88
C PRO A 32 -29.47 -1.65 -22.69
N LEU A 33 -28.36 -1.04 -22.27
CA LEU A 33 -28.28 0.39 -21.96
C LEU A 33 -28.52 1.19 -23.25
N GLN A 34 -29.76 1.67 -23.42
CA GLN A 34 -30.12 2.56 -24.53
C GLN A 34 -29.61 3.96 -24.19
N LEU A 35 -28.36 4.24 -24.55
CA LEU A 35 -27.81 5.59 -24.48
C LEU A 35 -28.50 6.42 -25.58
N PRO A 36 -29.02 7.63 -25.27
CA PRO A 36 -29.57 8.52 -26.28
C PRO A 36 -28.53 8.78 -27.38
N GLU A 37 -28.94 8.69 -28.65
CA GLU A 37 -28.05 8.86 -29.81
C GLU A 37 -27.35 10.24 -29.85
N SER A 38 -27.83 11.21 -29.05
CA SER A 38 -27.18 12.50 -28.83
C SER A 38 -25.81 12.43 -28.12
N PHE A 39 -25.43 11.28 -27.56
CA PHE A 39 -24.12 11.05 -26.92
C PHE A 39 -23.13 10.29 -27.83
N SER A 40 -23.24 10.44 -29.15
CA SER A 40 -22.15 10.10 -30.07
C SER A 40 -20.89 10.93 -29.72
N ALA A 41 -20.09 10.39 -28.81
CA ALA A 41 -18.80 10.94 -28.42
C ALA A 41 -17.88 11.01 -29.65
N GLN A 42 -17.77 12.20 -30.24
CA GLN A 42 -16.65 12.52 -31.12
C GLN A 42 -15.36 12.24 -30.33
N PRO A 43 -14.40 11.45 -30.85
CA PRO A 43 -13.11 11.29 -30.22
C PRO A 43 -12.38 12.63 -30.30
N ALA A 44 -12.43 13.38 -29.20
CA ALA A 44 -11.68 14.61 -29.01
C ALA A 44 -10.18 14.29 -29.02
N ARG A 45 -9.58 14.30 -30.21
CA ARG A 45 -8.12 14.29 -30.37
C ARG A 45 -7.57 15.51 -29.65
N SER A 46 -7.00 15.28 -28.48
CA SER A 46 -6.33 16.27 -27.66
C SER A 46 -5.09 16.78 -28.41
N LYS A 47 -5.27 17.88 -29.15
CA LYS A 47 -4.17 18.73 -29.64
C LYS A 47 -3.54 19.54 -28.50
N PHE A 48 -3.44 18.96 -27.30
CA PHE A 48 -2.68 19.53 -26.19
C PHE A 48 -1.18 19.30 -26.47
N ARG A 49 -0.63 20.07 -27.41
CA ARG A 49 0.77 20.48 -27.32
C ARG A 49 0.80 21.62 -26.31
N PRO A 50 1.25 21.40 -25.05
CA PRO A 50 1.54 22.52 -24.19
C PRO A 50 2.71 23.28 -24.83
N GLN A 51 2.43 24.37 -25.52
CA GLN A 51 3.44 25.38 -25.79
C GLN A 51 3.84 25.95 -24.43
N ARG A 52 4.81 25.30 -23.77
CA ARG A 52 5.35 25.76 -22.49
C ARG A 52 5.92 27.16 -22.75
N PRO A 53 5.34 28.24 -22.18
CA PRO A 53 5.91 29.54 -22.37
C PRO A 53 7.23 29.58 -21.60
N PHE A 54 8.29 30.03 -22.28
CA PHE A 54 9.67 30.18 -21.80
C PHE A 54 9.80 30.82 -20.40
N LYS A 55 8.75 31.53 -19.94
CA LYS A 55 8.61 32.13 -18.61
C LYS A 55 8.63 31.11 -17.45
N TRP A 56 8.27 29.84 -17.67
CA TRP A 56 8.26 28.82 -16.60
C TRP A 56 9.66 28.39 -16.16
N GLN A 57 10.68 28.59 -16.99
CA GLN A 57 12.07 28.27 -16.62
C GLN A 57 12.58 29.17 -15.48
N ARG A 58 12.19 30.46 -15.48
CA ARG A 58 12.55 31.40 -14.40
C ARG A 58 11.86 31.05 -13.08
N LEU A 59 10.60 30.61 -13.15
CA LEU A 59 9.84 30.12 -11.99
C LEU A 59 10.46 28.85 -11.40
N ALA A 60 10.92 27.92 -12.24
CA ALA A 60 11.58 26.70 -11.79
C ALA A 60 12.88 26.99 -11.00
N LEU A 61 13.70 27.94 -11.47
CA LEU A 61 14.92 28.36 -10.78
C LEU A 61 14.63 29.03 -9.43
N ALA A 62 13.60 29.88 -9.37
CA ALA A 62 13.18 30.51 -8.11
C ALA A 62 12.65 29.47 -7.11
N ALA A 63 11.86 28.51 -7.58
CA ALA A 63 11.33 27.43 -6.75
C ALA A 63 12.44 26.52 -6.20
N SER A 64 13.46 26.20 -6.99
CA SER A 64 14.59 25.41 -6.50
C SER A 64 15.40 26.12 -5.42
N LEU A 65 15.62 27.43 -5.56
CA LEU A 65 16.30 28.23 -4.53
C LEU A 65 15.48 28.29 -3.23
N LEU A 66 14.16 28.47 -3.34
CA LEU A 66 13.25 28.45 -2.19
C LEU A 66 13.29 27.10 -1.46
N LEU A 67 13.23 25.98 -2.19
CA LEU A 67 13.30 24.63 -1.62
C LEU A 67 14.64 24.37 -0.94
N MET A 68 15.74 24.82 -1.53
CA MET A 68 17.07 24.69 -0.96
C MET A 68 17.18 25.46 0.38
N LEU A 69 16.62 26.68 0.43
CA LEU A 69 16.58 27.49 1.66
C LEU A 69 15.70 26.84 2.74
N LEU A 70 14.52 26.31 2.38
CA LEU A 70 13.65 25.61 3.32
C LEU A 70 14.32 24.34 3.88
N ALA A 71 14.94 23.55 3.01
CA ALA A 71 15.66 22.34 3.40
C ALA A 71 16.83 22.68 4.35
N GLY A 72 17.58 23.74 4.05
CA GLY A 72 18.66 24.23 4.90
C GLY A 72 18.15 24.69 6.27
N ALA A 73 17.11 25.52 6.31
CA ALA A 73 16.51 26.01 7.56
C ALA A 73 15.95 24.87 8.42
N TRP A 74 15.32 23.86 7.78
CA TRP A 74 14.82 22.68 8.47
C TRP A 74 15.96 21.84 9.07
N LEU A 75 17.08 21.68 8.35
CA LEU A 75 18.25 20.96 8.84
C LEU A 75 18.89 21.65 10.05
N ILE A 76 19.02 22.98 10.01
CA ILE A 76 19.54 23.78 11.13
C ILE A 76 18.65 23.65 12.36
N ARG A 77 17.33 23.75 12.18
CA ARG A 77 16.36 23.57 13.28
C ARG A 77 16.42 22.16 13.87
N TRP A 78 16.63 21.14 13.03
CA TRP A 78 16.80 19.77 13.48
C TRP A 78 18.07 19.59 14.33
N GLN A 79 19.19 20.22 13.96
CA GLN A 79 20.43 20.19 14.73
C GLN A 79 20.27 20.81 16.12
N HIS A 80 19.69 22.00 16.24
CA HIS A 80 19.47 22.64 17.54
C HIS A 80 18.56 21.83 18.48
N SER A 81 17.57 21.11 17.94
CA SER A 81 16.73 20.24 18.77
C SER A 81 17.49 19.04 19.37
N ASN A 82 18.57 18.62 18.73
CA ASN A 82 19.42 17.53 19.23
C ASN A 82 20.39 18.01 20.32
N GLU A 83 20.79 19.29 20.31
CA GLU A 83 21.64 19.88 21.35
C GLU A 83 20.90 19.98 22.69
N LEU A 84 19.66 20.49 22.68
CA LEU A 84 18.81 20.55 23.88
C LEU A 84 18.54 19.17 24.49
N ARG A 85 18.44 18.12 23.66
CA ARG A 85 18.33 16.73 24.13
C ARG A 85 19.62 16.21 24.76
N ARG A 86 20.79 16.70 24.34
CA ARG A 86 22.08 16.31 24.93
C ARG A 86 22.29 16.97 26.30
N GLU A 87 21.86 18.22 26.45
CA GLU A 87 21.91 18.91 27.74
C GLU A 87 20.94 18.27 28.75
N ALA A 88 19.70 17.98 28.36
CA ALA A 88 18.75 17.27 29.23
C ALA A 88 19.18 15.84 29.59
N ALA A 89 20.01 15.19 28.77
CA ALA A 89 20.57 13.88 29.06
C ALA A 89 21.81 13.93 29.98
N HIS A 90 22.50 15.07 30.08
CA HIS A 90 23.64 15.24 30.98
C HIS A 90 23.22 15.59 32.41
N ASP A 91 22.07 16.24 32.61
CA ASP A 91 21.56 16.54 33.96
C ASP A 91 20.85 15.36 34.64
N HIS A 92 20.62 14.26 33.92
CA HIS A 92 20.02 13.02 34.45
C HIS A 92 21.05 11.90 34.70
N VAL A 93 22.31 12.24 34.96
CA VAL A 93 23.19 11.33 35.70
C VAL A 93 22.72 11.34 37.15
N ALA A 94 21.80 10.44 37.47
CA ALA A 94 21.40 10.17 38.85
C ALA A 94 22.68 10.00 39.70
N PRO A 95 22.78 10.64 40.88
CA PRO A 95 23.92 10.46 41.74
C PRO A 95 24.07 8.97 42.02
N VAL A 96 25.19 8.41 41.58
CA VAL A 96 25.63 7.07 41.96
C VAL A 96 25.78 7.11 43.47
N THR A 97 24.76 6.64 44.19
CA THR A 97 24.86 6.34 45.61
C THR A 97 25.88 5.22 45.73
N HIS A 98 27.11 5.59 46.05
CA HIS A 98 28.13 4.69 46.55
C HIS A 98 27.65 4.13 47.90
N GLU A 99 26.87 3.05 47.88
CA GLU A 99 26.74 2.17 49.04
C GLU A 99 27.75 1.04 48.92
N GLN A 100 28.79 1.13 49.75
CA GLN A 100 29.75 0.07 50.05
C GLN A 100 30.36 0.40 51.42
N PRO A 101 30.72 -0.55 52.30
CA PRO A 101 30.26 -1.92 52.54
C PRO A 101 29.91 -2.18 54.04
N ARG A 102 29.23 -3.29 54.37
CA ARG A 102 29.47 -3.94 55.67
C ARG A 102 29.42 -5.47 55.57
N ARG A 103 30.57 -6.04 55.91
CA ARG A 103 30.91 -7.46 56.08
C ARG A 103 30.31 -7.95 57.39
N ASP A 104 29.79 -9.18 57.40
CA ASP A 104 29.80 -10.21 58.46
C ASP A 104 28.83 -11.31 57.97
N GLU A 105 29.30 -12.33 57.25
CA GLU A 105 29.72 -13.63 57.81
C GLU A 105 28.60 -14.35 58.56
N THR A 106 27.93 -15.28 57.88
CA THR A 106 27.79 -16.67 58.36
C THR A 106 27.35 -17.57 57.21
N ALA A 107 27.97 -18.75 57.21
CA ALA A 107 27.77 -19.85 56.29
C ALA A 107 26.29 -20.19 56.07
N ASN A 108 25.93 -20.61 54.86
CA ASN A 108 25.38 -21.94 54.59
C ASN A 108 25.14 -22.15 53.08
N THR A 109 25.97 -23.04 52.54
CA THR A 109 25.61 -24.19 51.69
C THR A 109 24.45 -24.09 50.71
N SER A 110 24.76 -24.52 49.47
CA SER A 110 23.86 -25.27 48.58
C SER A 110 22.70 -24.48 47.96
N THR A 111 22.36 -24.59 46.68
CA THR A 111 22.62 -25.57 45.65
C THR A 111 22.29 -24.87 44.33
N ASN A 112 23.04 -25.21 43.28
CA ASN A 112 22.71 -24.96 41.89
C ASN A 112 21.22 -25.23 41.61
N ASP A 113 20.43 -24.20 41.34
CA ASP A 113 19.21 -24.34 40.55
C ASP A 113 19.27 -23.35 39.39
N LYS A 114 19.90 -23.85 38.33
CA LYS A 114 19.79 -23.35 36.97
C LYS A 114 18.33 -23.53 36.55
N PRO A 115 17.53 -22.46 36.37
CA PRO A 115 16.18 -22.63 35.85
C PRO A 115 16.31 -23.20 34.44
N ALA A 116 15.72 -24.38 34.25
CA ALA A 116 15.61 -25.05 32.97
C ALA A 116 15.00 -24.08 31.93
N PRO A 117 15.42 -24.16 30.66
CA PRO A 117 14.77 -23.42 29.60
C PRO A 117 13.30 -23.83 29.57
N GLN A 118 12.41 -22.88 29.85
CA GLN A 118 10.98 -23.10 29.72
C GLN A 118 10.67 -23.52 28.27
N PRO A 119 9.81 -24.52 28.06
CA PRO A 119 9.38 -24.88 26.72
C PRO A 119 8.65 -23.67 26.12
N VAL A 120 9.16 -23.20 24.99
CA VAL A 120 8.45 -22.27 24.11
C VAL A 120 7.15 -22.97 23.71
N VAL A 121 6.05 -22.60 24.36
CA VAL A 121 4.71 -22.94 23.92
C VAL A 121 4.46 -22.11 22.68
N THR A 122 4.81 -22.67 21.52
CA THR A 122 4.28 -22.23 20.24
C THR A 122 2.76 -22.35 20.32
N PRO A 123 1.98 -21.26 20.17
CA PRO A 123 0.55 -21.40 19.97
C PRO A 123 0.36 -22.18 18.67
N ALA A 124 -0.04 -23.45 18.81
CA ALA A 124 -0.57 -24.23 17.73
C ALA A 124 -1.79 -23.48 17.18
N GLY A 125 -1.70 -22.99 15.95
CA GLY A 125 -2.89 -22.49 15.25
C GLY A 125 -2.74 -21.27 14.36
N VAL A 126 -1.56 -20.71 14.15
CA VAL A 126 -1.39 -19.72 13.06
C VAL A 126 -0.57 -20.36 11.96
N LEU A 127 -1.27 -21.09 11.10
CA LEU A 127 -0.74 -21.50 9.81
C LEU A 127 -0.29 -20.22 9.06
N PRO A 128 0.94 -20.16 8.55
CA PRO A 128 1.34 -19.09 7.66
C PRO A 128 0.42 -19.15 6.44
N VAL A 129 -0.47 -18.16 6.30
CA VAL A 129 -1.23 -17.97 5.07
C VAL A 129 -0.21 -17.57 4.00
N ASP A 130 0.21 -18.56 3.23
CA ASP A 130 0.98 -18.36 2.02
C ASP A 130 0.10 -17.57 1.05
N TYR A 131 0.29 -16.26 1.00
CA TYR A 131 -0.26 -15.42 -0.06
C TYR A 131 0.52 -15.70 -1.35
N ARG A 132 0.43 -16.94 -1.87
CA ARG A 132 0.79 -17.26 -3.25
C ARG A 132 -0.23 -16.57 -4.13
N ARG A 133 0.01 -15.28 -4.38
CA ARG A 133 -0.62 -14.49 -5.42
C ARG A 133 -0.43 -15.25 -6.73
N ALA A 134 -1.46 -15.99 -7.13
CA ALA A 134 -1.53 -16.71 -8.38
C ALA A 134 -1.26 -15.69 -9.51
N ARG A 135 -0.04 -15.71 -10.04
CA ARG A 135 0.24 -15.14 -11.35
C ARG A 135 -0.61 -15.92 -12.34
N ARG A 136 -1.77 -15.36 -12.70
CA ARG A 136 -2.52 -15.82 -13.86
C ARG A 136 -1.56 -15.77 -15.05
N ALA A 137 -1.26 -16.94 -15.57
CA ALA A 137 -0.51 -17.10 -16.79
C ALA A 137 -1.24 -16.35 -17.89
N SER A 138 -0.53 -15.41 -18.53
CA SER A 138 -0.97 -14.77 -19.75
C SER A 138 -1.09 -15.85 -20.82
N VAL A 139 -2.31 -16.27 -21.11
CA VAL A 139 -2.61 -17.14 -22.24
C VAL A 139 -2.40 -16.32 -23.50
N HIS A 140 -1.23 -16.50 -24.11
CA HIS A 140 -0.95 -16.07 -25.47
C HIS A 140 -1.84 -16.88 -26.42
N HIS A 141 -2.95 -16.30 -26.87
CA HIS A 141 -3.60 -16.77 -28.08
C HIS A 141 -2.88 -16.18 -29.29
N ASP A 142 -1.79 -16.87 -29.67
CA ASP A 142 -1.31 -16.87 -31.04
C ASP A 142 -2.32 -17.64 -31.89
N LEU A 143 -3.12 -16.91 -32.67
CA LEU A 143 -3.85 -17.48 -33.81
C LEU A 143 -3.36 -16.79 -35.08
N SER A 144 -2.18 -17.23 -35.47
CA SER A 144 -1.72 -17.16 -36.85
C SER A 144 -2.56 -18.12 -37.69
N ALA A 145 -3.45 -17.59 -38.53
CA ALA A 145 -3.97 -18.31 -39.69
C ALA A 145 -4.20 -17.33 -40.86
N PRO A 146 -3.64 -17.59 -42.05
CA PRO A 146 -3.79 -16.73 -43.21
C PRO A 146 -5.08 -17.09 -43.96
N ARG A 147 -5.99 -16.12 -44.13
CA ARG A 147 -7.07 -16.24 -45.13
C ARG A 147 -6.86 -15.26 -46.26
N ARG A 148 -6.42 -15.82 -47.39
CA ARG A 148 -6.41 -15.23 -48.72
C ARG A 148 -7.83 -14.89 -49.18
N SER A 149 -7.88 -13.76 -49.90
CA SER A 149 -8.76 -13.39 -51.03
C SER A 149 -10.27 -13.22 -50.81
N SER A 150 -10.73 -11.98 -50.95
CA SER A 150 -11.39 -11.51 -52.19
C SER A 150 -11.36 -9.98 -52.28
N PRO A 151 -11.01 -9.39 -53.44
CA PRO A 151 -11.01 -7.95 -53.65
C PRO A 151 -12.39 -7.49 -54.12
N VAL A 152 -13.07 -6.69 -53.31
CA VAL A 152 -14.21 -5.87 -53.76
C VAL A 152 -13.73 -4.42 -53.84
N PRO A 153 -13.75 -3.78 -55.02
CA PRO A 153 -13.41 -2.37 -55.13
C PRO A 153 -14.64 -1.55 -54.73
N GLN A 154 -14.70 -1.14 -53.46
CA GLN A 154 -15.63 -0.09 -53.03
C GLN A 154 -14.85 1.20 -52.74
N GLN A 155 -15.25 2.22 -53.48
CA GLN A 155 -14.71 3.55 -53.52
C GLN A 155 -14.75 4.23 -52.14
N ALA A 156 -13.58 4.68 -51.72
CA ALA A 156 -13.29 5.93 -51.01
C ALA A 156 -14.42 6.57 -50.18
N SER A 157 -14.39 6.29 -48.87
CA SER A 157 -14.82 7.27 -47.85
C SER A 157 -13.62 7.63 -46.97
N PRO A 158 -13.08 8.86 -47.08
CA PRO A 158 -11.86 9.24 -46.39
C PRO A 158 -12.19 9.83 -45.01
N ARG A 159 -12.45 9.04 -43.96
CA ARG A 159 -12.45 9.62 -42.60
C ARG A 159 -12.31 8.73 -41.36
N GLU A 160 -12.14 7.41 -41.46
CA GLU A 160 -12.32 6.56 -40.28
C GLU A 160 -11.17 5.58 -40.04
N VAL A 161 -9.98 6.11 -39.74
CA VAL A 161 -8.85 5.32 -39.22
C VAL A 161 -8.11 6.13 -38.16
N GLN A 162 -8.66 6.23 -36.93
CA GLN A 162 -7.91 6.76 -35.76
C GLN A 162 -8.68 6.67 -34.44
N VAL A 163 -9.08 5.47 -33.99
CA VAL A 163 -9.49 5.30 -32.58
C VAL A 163 -8.97 4.01 -31.94
N ALA A 164 -8.54 3.02 -32.72
CA ALA A 164 -8.05 1.75 -32.19
C ALA A 164 -6.53 1.74 -31.96
N ASN A 165 -6.00 2.52 -31.01
CA ASN A 165 -4.67 2.23 -30.43
C ASN A 165 -4.38 2.89 -29.07
N ALA A 166 -5.39 3.05 -28.19
CA ALA A 166 -5.20 3.64 -26.86
C ALA A 166 -4.66 2.65 -25.80
N ASN A 167 -4.52 1.37 -26.11
CA ASN A 167 -4.10 0.31 -25.19
C ASN A 167 -2.74 -0.33 -25.54
N ALA A 168 -1.96 0.29 -26.43
CA ALA A 168 -0.57 -0.11 -26.57
C ALA A 168 0.13 0.15 -25.23
N PRO A 169 0.85 -0.84 -24.65
CA PRO A 169 1.61 -0.64 -23.43
C PRO A 169 2.56 0.53 -23.70
N GLN A 170 2.29 1.68 -23.07
CA GLN A 170 3.16 2.82 -23.18
C GLN A 170 4.53 2.34 -22.74
N GLU A 171 5.48 2.30 -23.67
CA GLU A 171 6.86 2.04 -23.32
C GLU A 171 7.31 3.21 -22.45
N LEU A 172 7.18 3.03 -21.12
CA LEU A 172 7.65 4.01 -20.15
C LEU A 172 9.10 4.30 -20.50
N THR A 173 9.38 5.59 -20.69
CA THR A 173 10.73 6.05 -20.97
C THR A 173 11.66 5.53 -19.87
N PRO A 174 12.93 5.23 -20.16
CA PRO A 174 13.86 4.68 -19.16
C PRO A 174 13.90 5.54 -17.89
N GLU A 175 13.81 6.86 -18.03
CA GLU A 175 13.71 7.80 -16.90
C GLU A 175 12.43 7.63 -16.06
N GLN A 176 11.28 7.39 -16.70
CA GLN A 176 10.04 7.14 -15.98
C GLN A 176 10.10 5.81 -15.22
N ARG A 177 10.78 4.79 -15.76
CA ARG A 177 10.97 3.51 -15.06
C ARG A 177 11.78 3.70 -13.78
N GLU A 178 12.90 4.40 -13.85
CA GLU A 178 13.69 4.69 -12.64
C GLU A 178 12.91 5.51 -11.61
N ALA A 179 12.14 6.51 -12.04
CA ALA A 179 11.29 7.29 -11.15
C ALA A 179 10.24 6.41 -10.46
N THR A 180 9.62 5.48 -11.19
CA THR A 180 8.65 4.53 -10.62
C THR A 180 9.31 3.56 -9.64
N GLU A 181 10.53 3.08 -9.92
CA GLU A 181 11.27 2.20 -9.01
C GLU A 181 11.63 2.92 -7.70
N LYS A 182 12.13 4.15 -7.79
CA LYS A 182 12.43 4.98 -6.61
C LYS A 182 11.18 5.25 -5.77
N LEU A 183 10.05 5.51 -6.43
CA LEU A 183 8.78 5.72 -5.75
C LEU A 183 8.30 4.44 -5.04
N LEU A 184 8.38 3.28 -5.69
CA LEU A 184 8.03 2.00 -5.09
C LEU A 184 8.93 1.66 -3.89
N LEU A 185 10.23 1.95 -3.99
CA LEU A 185 11.18 1.75 -2.89
C LEU A 185 10.86 2.67 -1.71
N ALA A 186 10.58 3.94 -1.96
CA ALA A 186 10.16 4.89 -0.93
C ALA A 186 8.86 4.45 -0.24
N LEU A 187 7.87 3.99 -1.02
CA LEU A 187 6.61 3.48 -0.48
C LEU A 187 6.82 2.25 0.41
N ARG A 188 7.74 1.36 0.04
CA ARG A 188 8.09 0.16 0.82
C ARG A 188 8.79 0.50 2.14
N ILE A 189 9.65 1.50 2.14
CA ILE A 189 10.28 1.98 3.38
C ILE A 189 9.24 2.64 4.28
N ALA A 190 8.36 3.47 3.70
CA ALA A 190 7.30 4.13 4.45
C ALA A 190 6.34 3.11 5.09
N SER A 191 5.94 2.07 4.35
CA SER A 191 5.07 1.02 4.89
C SER A 191 5.76 0.20 5.99
N ALA A 192 7.04 -0.11 5.84
CA ALA A 192 7.81 -0.80 6.89
C ALA A 192 7.88 0.04 8.19
N LYS A 193 8.08 1.36 8.07
CA LYS A 193 8.10 2.28 9.22
C LYS A 193 6.74 2.42 9.89
N LEU A 194 5.65 2.49 9.11
CA LEU A 194 4.30 2.51 9.65
C LEU A 194 4.02 1.25 10.47
N ASN A 195 4.35 0.09 9.93
CA ASN A 195 4.12 -1.20 10.58
C ASN A 195 4.98 -1.34 11.86
N TYR A 196 6.20 -0.81 11.86
CA TYR A 196 7.02 -0.73 13.07
C TYR A 196 6.39 0.16 14.15
N ALA A 197 5.86 1.33 13.76
CA ALA A 197 5.18 2.23 14.69
C ALA A 197 3.91 1.61 15.28
N GLU A 198 3.15 0.89 14.46
CA GLU A 198 1.95 0.15 14.90
C GLU A 198 2.30 -0.92 15.94
N ARG A 199 3.36 -1.69 15.70
CA ARG A 199 3.85 -2.68 16.66
C ARG A 199 4.30 -2.04 17.98
N GLN A 200 4.98 -0.90 17.92
CA GLN A 200 5.35 -0.13 19.12
C GLN A 200 4.13 0.34 19.92
N VAL A 201 3.08 0.80 19.24
CA VAL A 201 1.82 1.17 19.91
C VAL A 201 1.18 -0.04 20.57
N GLN A 202 1.18 -1.21 19.92
CA GLN A 202 0.66 -2.44 20.50
C GLN A 202 1.47 -2.88 21.73
N GLU A 203 2.80 -2.84 21.66
CA GLU A 203 3.69 -3.16 22.79
C GLU A 203 3.44 -2.24 23.99
N MET A 204 3.31 -0.93 23.75
CA MET A 204 2.96 0.03 24.81
C MET A 204 1.55 -0.23 25.38
N SER A 205 0.58 -0.61 24.55
CA SER A 205 -0.77 -0.94 25.00
C SER A 205 -0.82 -2.21 25.85
N ALA A 206 -0.01 -3.21 25.50
CA ALA A 206 0.14 -4.45 26.27
C ALA A 206 0.83 -4.21 27.61
N ALA A 207 1.88 -3.39 27.63
CA ALA A 207 2.58 -3.00 28.87
C ALA A 207 1.70 -2.17 29.82
N ARG A 208 0.66 -1.51 29.30
CA ARG A 208 -0.24 -0.64 30.09
C ARG A 208 -1.46 -1.37 30.65
N LYS A 209 -1.64 -2.67 30.44
CA LYS A 209 -2.73 -3.41 31.11
C LYS A 209 -2.43 -3.45 32.62
N PRO A 210 -3.19 -2.71 33.46
CA PRO A 210 -2.93 -2.70 34.89
C PRO A 210 -3.30 -4.08 35.46
N ASP A 211 -2.42 -4.60 36.31
CA ASP A 211 -2.63 -5.87 37.02
C ASP A 211 -3.71 -5.60 38.09
N ILE A 212 -4.98 -5.80 37.71
CA ILE A 212 -6.12 -5.68 38.61
C ILE A 212 -6.17 -6.99 39.39
N ARG A 213 -5.54 -6.98 40.57
CA ARG A 213 -5.69 -7.99 41.62
C ARG A 213 -6.65 -7.50 42.69
#